data_AF-A0A661D953-F1
#
_entry.id   AF-A0A661D953-F1
#
_cell.length_a   1.000
_cell.length_b   1.000
_cell.length_c   1.000
_cell.angle_alpha   90.00
_cell.angle_beta   90.00
_cell.angle_gamma   90.00
#
_symmetry.space_group_name_H-M   'P 1'
#
loop_
_entity.id
_entity.type
_entity.pdbx_description
1 polymer ?
#
loop_
_entity_poly.entity_id
_entity_poly.type
_entity_poly.pdbx_seq_one_letter_code
_entity_poly.pdbx_strand_id
1 'polypeptide(L)'
;MAFFADALCTRMRWRGLSKAPPEWINYPFGDWKESGAFDALLVDGIDYAVVKRISSLLSALKKYDNVDPDVYKNIQSFLGERQRKHDPIGYAVGKNAQDAVQQAVEQRVFTAQELDNKGKVCNQTILTFSAIGSPDVCDKDALKSALGKLKKWHEVRLKLGEMRKAAQADLCKVVCQLAEKGGITRFKFGDLAKIMKDEVRSASPEHPVVEDDDGFNQFAQRLDKTFKTLKYDTTDKLWQIREGFLKQIHDDIDKLNCGDQVHERIHDEFQEIVEFIEADEELPSQAQLAKRLKIPKNTLNRDMKLLRQLFDNKWTMVDNLGKHSLI
;
A
#
# COMPACT_ATOMS: atom_id res chain seq x y z
N MET A 1 2.86 27.41 9.31
CA MET A 1 2.79 26.92 7.92
C MET A 1 4.17 26.64 7.34
N ALA A 2 5.11 27.60 7.31
CA ALA A 2 6.46 27.42 6.73
C ALA A 2 7.18 26.14 7.20
N PHE A 3 7.22 25.89 8.51
CA PHE A 3 7.83 24.67 9.08
C PHE A 3 7.24 23.36 8.52
N PHE A 4 5.92 23.28 8.36
CA PHE A 4 5.26 22.07 7.86
C PHE A 4 5.59 21.86 6.37
N ALA A 5 5.57 22.93 5.57
CA ALA A 5 5.97 22.87 4.18
C ALA A 5 7.42 22.40 4.02
N ASP A 6 8.35 22.92 4.83
CA ASP A 6 9.76 22.51 4.84
C ASP A 6 9.93 21.03 5.26
N ALA A 7 9.18 20.61 6.29
CA ALA A 7 9.14 19.23 6.73
C ALA A 7 8.67 18.29 5.62
N LEU A 8 7.58 18.65 4.94
CA LEU A 8 6.99 17.91 3.83
C LEU A 8 7.97 17.82 2.65
N CYS A 9 8.53 18.96 2.20
CA CYS A 9 9.55 19.04 1.15
C CYS A 9 10.76 18.15 1.46
N THR A 10 11.24 18.19 2.70
CA THR A 10 12.37 17.37 3.14
C THR A 10 12.04 15.89 3.07
N ARG A 11 10.85 15.48 3.52
CA ARG A 11 10.39 14.09 3.42
C ARG A 11 10.16 13.63 1.98
N MET A 12 9.65 14.50 1.11
CA MET A 12 9.55 14.22 -0.32
C MET A 12 10.93 13.96 -0.93
N ARG A 13 11.93 14.80 -0.63
CA ARG A 13 13.31 14.64 -1.11
C ARG A 13 13.92 13.31 -0.62
N TRP A 14 13.76 12.98 0.66
CA TRP A 14 14.29 11.73 1.22
C TRP A 14 13.66 10.48 0.60
N ARG A 15 12.40 10.56 0.19
CA ARG A 15 11.68 9.47 -0.51
C ARG A 15 11.88 9.49 -2.03
N GLY A 16 12.47 10.56 -2.57
CA GLY A 16 12.63 10.76 -4.02
C GLY A 16 11.33 11.18 -4.71
N LEU A 17 10.31 11.56 -3.95
CA LEU A 17 9.01 12.01 -4.47
C LEU A 17 9.10 13.40 -5.10
N SER A 18 10.05 14.23 -4.68
CA SER A 18 10.24 15.59 -5.23
C SER A 18 10.65 15.62 -6.71
N LYS A 19 11.07 14.47 -7.26
CA LYS A 19 11.43 14.29 -8.68
C LYS A 19 10.58 13.21 -9.35
N ALA A 20 9.58 12.69 -8.63
CA ALA A 20 8.66 11.68 -9.13
C ALA A 20 7.39 12.37 -9.64
N PRO A 21 6.70 11.77 -10.62
CA PRO A 21 5.37 12.22 -11.02
C PRO A 21 4.41 12.31 -9.82
N PRO A 22 3.63 13.40 -9.68
CA PRO A 22 2.64 13.56 -8.61
C PRO A 22 1.58 12.43 -8.56
N GLU A 23 1.25 11.86 -9.71
CA GLU A 23 0.35 10.70 -9.85
C GLU A 23 0.74 9.50 -8.97
N TRP A 24 2.03 9.29 -8.68
CA TRP A 24 2.50 8.17 -7.84
C TRP A 24 2.04 8.28 -6.37
N ILE A 25 1.51 9.43 -5.98
CA ILE A 25 0.85 9.65 -4.69
C ILE A 25 -0.56 10.23 -4.84
N ASN A 26 -1.19 10.02 -6.00
CA ASN A 26 -2.57 10.39 -6.35
C ASN A 26 -2.84 11.89 -6.32
N TYR A 27 -2.03 12.62 -7.08
CA TYR A 27 -2.29 14.00 -7.41
C TYR A 27 -2.32 14.14 -8.94
N PRO A 28 -3.37 14.72 -9.54
CA PRO A 28 -3.58 14.76 -10.99
C PRO A 28 -2.79 15.92 -11.65
N PHE A 29 -1.49 16.01 -11.36
CA PHE A 29 -0.58 16.99 -11.94
C PHE A 29 0.55 16.26 -12.67
N GLY A 30 1.09 16.87 -13.73
CA GLY A 30 2.23 16.31 -14.46
C GLY A 30 3.54 16.48 -13.72
N ASP A 31 3.74 17.63 -13.06
CA ASP A 31 4.95 17.97 -12.30
C ASP A 31 4.63 18.79 -11.03
N TRP A 32 5.48 18.69 -10.00
CA TRP A 32 5.34 19.45 -8.75
C TRP A 32 5.52 20.97 -8.90
N LYS A 33 6.06 21.44 -10.03
CA LYS A 33 6.21 22.87 -10.36
C LYS A 33 4.93 23.49 -10.91
N GLU A 34 3.93 22.68 -11.26
CA GLU A 34 2.64 23.20 -11.69
C GLU A 34 1.97 24.00 -10.55
N SER A 35 1.32 25.10 -10.92
CA SER A 35 0.66 25.98 -9.94
C SER A 35 -0.37 25.20 -9.13
N GLY A 36 -0.29 25.27 -7.80
CA GLY A 36 -1.19 24.59 -6.88
C GLY A 36 -0.89 23.10 -6.64
N ALA A 37 0.05 22.47 -7.35
CA ALA A 37 0.36 21.06 -7.17
C ALA A 37 0.89 20.75 -5.76
N PHE A 38 1.89 21.52 -5.31
CA PHE A 38 2.41 21.39 -3.95
C PHE A 38 1.40 21.85 -2.89
N ASP A 39 0.58 22.87 -3.18
CA ASP A 39 -0.43 23.36 -2.24
C ASP A 39 -1.50 22.31 -1.97
N ALA A 40 -1.95 21.57 -2.99
CA ALA A 40 -2.88 20.45 -2.83
C ALA A 40 -2.31 19.37 -1.91
N LEU A 41 -1.03 19.00 -2.09
CA LEU A 41 -0.33 18.06 -1.21
C LEU A 41 -0.17 18.61 0.21
N LEU A 42 0.10 19.91 0.34
CA LEU A 42 0.27 20.58 1.63
C LEU A 42 -1.02 20.59 2.44
N VAL A 43 -2.15 20.92 1.81
CA VAL A 43 -3.49 20.90 2.43
C VAL A 43 -3.83 19.50 2.92
N ASP A 44 -3.73 18.49 2.07
CA ASP A 44 -3.99 17.09 2.45
C ASP A 44 -3.03 16.60 3.54
N GLY A 45 -1.76 17.02 3.46
CA GLY A 45 -0.75 16.71 4.45
C GLY A 45 -1.10 17.27 5.83
N ILE A 46 -1.57 18.52 5.90
CA ILE A 46 -2.01 19.15 7.16
C ILE A 46 -3.26 18.48 7.70
N ASP A 47 -4.25 18.20 6.84
CA ASP A 47 -5.46 17.49 7.24
C ASP A 47 -5.11 16.13 7.86
N TYR A 48 -4.26 15.35 7.19
CA TYR A 48 -3.83 14.05 7.68
C TYR A 48 -2.98 14.14 8.96
N ALA A 49 -1.94 14.98 8.95
CA ALA A 49 -0.90 14.94 9.97
C ALA A 49 -1.22 15.72 11.24
N VAL A 50 -2.11 16.72 11.12
CA VAL A 50 -2.49 17.62 12.21
C VAL A 50 -3.98 17.49 12.52
N VAL A 51 -4.88 17.79 11.58
CA VAL A 51 -6.33 17.91 11.84
C VAL A 51 -6.91 16.58 12.32
N LYS A 52 -6.74 15.51 11.55
CA LYS A 52 -7.19 14.14 11.89
C LYS A 52 -6.50 13.55 13.13
N ARG A 53 -5.46 14.21 13.65
CA ARG A 53 -4.65 13.75 14.79
C ARG A 53 -4.66 14.74 15.96
N ILE A 54 -5.49 15.79 15.91
CA ILE A 54 -5.42 16.90 16.86
C ILE A 54 -5.59 16.44 18.31
N SER A 55 -6.53 15.54 18.59
CA SER A 55 -6.74 14.99 19.94
C SER A 55 -5.53 14.22 20.47
N SER A 56 -4.84 13.48 19.61
CA SER A 56 -3.62 12.75 19.99
C SER A 56 -2.46 13.71 20.24
N LEU A 57 -2.31 14.76 19.42
CA LEU A 57 -1.27 15.77 19.58
C LEU A 57 -1.50 16.60 20.86
N LEU A 58 -2.74 17.02 21.13
CA LEU A 58 -3.11 17.68 22.39
C LEU A 58 -2.82 16.79 23.60
N SER A 59 -3.04 15.48 23.48
CA SER A 59 -2.71 14.52 24.55
C SER A 59 -1.19 14.37 24.75
N ALA A 60 -0.40 14.46 23.68
CA ALA A 60 1.06 14.44 23.75
C ALA A 60 1.62 15.73 24.38
N LEU A 61 1.03 16.91 24.07
CA LEU A 61 1.39 18.19 24.67
C LEU A 61 1.19 18.25 26.19
N LYS A 62 0.33 17.39 26.75
CA LYS A 62 0.20 17.26 28.22
C LYS A 62 1.40 16.57 28.87
N LYS A 63 2.22 15.87 28.09
CA LYS A 63 3.36 15.06 28.56
C LYS A 63 4.71 15.61 28.10
N TYR A 64 4.74 16.34 26.99
CA TYR A 64 5.94 16.84 26.34
C TYR A 64 5.75 18.29 25.91
N ASP A 65 6.82 19.09 25.96
CA ASP A 65 6.77 20.52 25.60
C ASP A 65 6.70 20.77 24.09
N ASN A 66 6.97 19.74 23.28
CA ASN A 66 6.97 19.82 21.81
C ASN A 66 6.39 18.56 21.18
N VAL A 67 5.49 18.73 20.20
CA VAL A 67 4.88 17.66 19.39
C VAL A 67 5.35 17.63 17.93
N ASP A 68 6.32 18.46 17.55
CA ASP A 68 6.94 18.42 16.22
C ASP A 68 7.40 17.02 15.83
N PRO A 69 8.02 16.19 16.71
CA PRO A 69 8.40 14.84 16.35
C PRO A 69 7.21 13.95 15.94
N ASP A 70 6.06 14.12 16.58
CA ASP A 70 4.82 13.42 16.24
C ASP A 70 4.23 13.93 14.92
N VAL A 71 4.23 15.24 14.68
CA VAL A 71 3.81 15.83 13.40
C VAL A 71 4.72 15.32 12.26
N TYR A 72 6.04 15.33 12.45
CA TYR A 72 7.00 14.76 11.49
C TYR A 72 6.75 13.29 11.20
N LYS A 73 6.44 12.49 12.24
CA LYS A 73 6.08 11.08 12.08
C LYS A 73 4.79 10.94 11.29
N ASN A 74 3.80 11.78 11.54
CA ASN A 74 2.54 11.76 10.80
C ASN A 74 2.72 12.16 9.32
N ILE A 75 3.57 13.16 9.01
CA ILE A 75 3.95 13.50 7.62
C ILE A 75 4.63 12.30 6.94
N GLN A 76 5.52 11.61 7.66
CA GLN A 76 6.18 10.43 7.13
C GLN A 76 5.17 9.31 6.83
N SER A 77 4.18 9.10 7.70
CA SER A 77 3.09 8.13 7.50
C SER A 77 2.21 8.53 6.32
N PHE A 78 1.79 9.79 6.23
CA PHE A 78 0.99 10.34 5.12
C PHE A 78 1.59 10.00 3.75
N LEU A 79 2.84 10.41 3.51
CA LEU A 79 3.53 10.13 2.25
C LEU A 79 3.75 8.63 2.03
N GLY A 80 3.99 7.88 3.11
CA GLY A 80 4.18 6.43 3.04
C GLY A 80 2.91 5.67 2.65
N GLU A 81 1.77 6.07 3.18
CA GLU A 81 0.46 5.48 2.87
C GLU A 81 0.03 5.82 1.45
N ARG A 82 0.14 7.09 1.03
CA ARG A 82 -0.15 7.49 -0.36
C ARG A 82 0.71 6.73 -1.35
N GLN A 83 2.02 6.62 -1.11
CA GLN A 83 2.91 5.87 -2.00
C GLN A 83 2.58 4.37 -2.00
N ARG A 84 2.31 3.76 -0.84
CA ARG A 84 1.92 2.35 -0.78
C ARG A 84 0.64 2.08 -1.58
N LYS A 85 -0.31 3.02 -1.54
CA LYS A 85 -1.59 2.92 -2.24
C LYS A 85 -1.44 3.14 -3.75
N HIS A 86 -0.71 4.15 -4.16
CA HIS A 86 -0.72 4.62 -5.56
C HIS A 86 0.54 4.27 -6.37
N ASP A 87 1.62 3.85 -5.69
CA ASP A 87 2.85 3.31 -6.29
C ASP A 87 3.33 2.10 -5.45
N PRO A 88 2.52 1.01 -5.36
CA PRO A 88 2.83 -0.13 -4.51
C PRO A 88 4.17 -0.78 -4.88
N ILE A 89 4.49 -0.88 -6.17
CA ILE A 89 5.78 -1.39 -6.67
C ILE A 89 6.91 -0.49 -6.20
N GLY A 90 6.85 0.82 -6.48
CA GLY A 90 7.93 1.73 -6.13
C GLY A 90 8.13 1.84 -4.62
N TYR A 91 7.06 1.70 -3.83
CA TYR A 91 7.12 1.54 -2.38
C TYR A 91 7.86 0.26 -1.99
N ALA A 92 7.43 -0.90 -2.50
CA ALA A 92 7.98 -2.20 -2.15
C ALA A 92 9.46 -2.32 -2.53
N VAL A 93 9.81 -1.97 -3.77
CA VAL A 93 11.20 -1.99 -4.26
C VAL A 93 12.07 -1.05 -3.43
N GLY A 94 11.61 0.18 -3.18
CA GLY A 94 12.35 1.15 -2.38
C GLY A 94 12.61 0.67 -0.95
N LYS A 95 11.62 0.01 -0.33
CA LYS A 95 11.76 -0.54 1.02
C LYS A 95 12.63 -1.78 1.08
N ASN A 96 12.45 -2.72 0.16
CA ASN A 96 13.33 -3.88 0.07
C ASN A 96 14.79 -3.47 -0.16
N ALA A 97 15.04 -2.48 -1.02
CA ALA A 97 16.38 -1.95 -1.25
C ALA A 97 16.95 -1.26 -0.01
N GLN A 98 16.17 -0.41 0.66
CA GLN A 98 16.61 0.26 1.88
C GLN A 98 16.99 -0.74 2.96
N ASP A 99 16.15 -1.74 3.22
CA ASP A 99 16.37 -2.75 4.26
C ASP A 99 17.58 -3.64 3.93
N ALA A 100 17.72 -4.07 2.67
CA ALA A 100 18.86 -4.87 2.22
C ALA A 100 20.20 -4.11 2.35
N VAL A 101 20.23 -2.83 1.95
CA VAL A 101 21.42 -1.99 2.08
C VAL A 101 21.71 -1.69 3.55
N GLN A 102 20.69 -1.39 4.36
CA GLN A 102 20.85 -1.17 5.80
C GLN A 102 21.49 -2.39 6.48
N GLN A 103 21.02 -3.59 6.16
CA GLN A 103 21.60 -4.84 6.65
C GLN A 103 23.07 -4.99 6.24
N ALA A 104 23.42 -4.63 5.00
CA ALA A 104 24.79 -4.70 4.52
C ALA A 104 25.71 -3.65 5.18
N VAL A 105 25.18 -2.46 5.52
CA VAL A 105 25.90 -1.46 6.34
C VAL A 105 26.16 -2.01 7.75
N GLU A 106 25.15 -2.63 8.38
CA GLU A 106 25.29 -3.24 9.71
C GLU A 106 26.32 -4.37 9.73
N GLN A 107 26.42 -5.13 8.62
CA GLN A 107 27.42 -6.18 8.40
C GLN A 107 28.79 -5.64 7.97
N ARG A 108 28.97 -4.31 7.88
CA ARG A 108 30.22 -3.64 7.46
C ARG A 108 30.69 -4.01 6.05
N VAL A 109 29.77 -4.42 5.19
CA VAL A 109 30.01 -4.56 3.74
C VAL A 109 30.20 -3.17 3.12
N PHE A 110 29.45 -2.20 3.63
CA PHE A 110 29.51 -0.79 3.25
C PHE A 110 29.93 0.08 4.43
N THR A 111 30.59 1.19 4.10
CA THR A 111 30.51 2.41 4.90
C THR A 111 29.45 3.31 4.30
N ALA A 112 28.62 3.93 5.15
CA ALA A 112 27.54 4.82 4.73
C ALA A 112 27.81 6.25 5.20
N GLN A 113 27.66 7.21 4.31
CA GLN A 113 27.72 8.64 4.57
C GLN A 113 26.37 9.27 4.23
N GLU A 114 26.07 10.45 4.79
CA GLU A 114 24.79 11.14 4.56
C GLU A 114 23.58 10.27 4.93
N LEU A 115 23.66 9.60 6.08
CA LEU A 115 22.52 8.92 6.70
C LEU A 115 21.47 9.95 7.16
N ASP A 116 20.23 9.51 7.32
CA ASP A 116 19.21 10.37 7.93
C ASP A 116 19.53 10.68 9.41
N ASN A 117 18.71 11.54 10.02
CA ASN A 117 18.88 11.93 11.43
C ASN A 117 18.72 10.78 12.44
N LYS A 118 18.35 9.58 12.00
CA LYS A 118 18.23 8.35 12.79
C LYS A 118 19.30 7.32 12.42
N GLY A 119 20.30 7.70 11.62
CA GLY A 119 21.35 6.80 11.16
C GLY A 119 20.86 5.77 10.14
N LYS A 120 19.75 6.03 9.44
CA LYS A 120 19.20 5.12 8.43
C LYS A 120 19.57 5.55 7.02
N VAL A 121 19.73 4.56 6.13
CA VAL A 121 19.92 4.77 4.70
C VAL A 121 18.76 5.58 4.11
N CYS A 122 19.05 6.61 3.34
CA CYS A 122 18.08 7.44 2.62
C CYS A 122 18.57 7.72 1.20
N ASN A 123 17.76 8.37 0.36
CA ASN A 123 18.15 8.61 -1.05
C ASN A 123 19.43 9.44 -1.23
N GLN A 124 19.81 10.25 -0.24
CA GLN A 124 21.07 11.00 -0.28
C GLN A 124 22.28 10.16 0.14
N THR A 125 22.05 9.06 0.87
CA THR A 125 23.11 8.23 1.43
C THR A 125 24.08 7.75 0.35
N ILE A 126 25.36 8.02 0.59
CA ILE A 126 26.46 7.56 -0.23
C ILE A 126 27.02 6.30 0.41
N LEU A 127 27.12 5.24 -0.38
CA LEU A 127 27.59 3.92 0.03
C LEU A 127 28.96 3.69 -0.61
N THR A 128 29.94 3.35 0.21
CA THR A 128 31.31 3.04 -0.22
C THR A 128 31.66 1.64 0.24
N PHE A 129 32.08 0.77 -0.68
CA PHE A 129 32.61 -0.55 -0.34
C PHE A 129 33.94 -0.41 0.41
N SER A 130 34.22 -1.34 1.32
CA SER A 130 35.38 -1.28 2.22
C SER A 130 36.76 -1.34 1.52
N ALA A 131 36.82 -1.61 0.22
CA ALA A 131 38.05 -1.57 -0.56
C ALA A 131 38.41 -0.12 -0.95
N ILE A 132 39.71 0.24 -0.87
CA ILE A 132 40.23 1.54 -1.29
C ILE A 132 39.92 1.71 -2.78
N GLY A 133 38.88 2.48 -3.09
CA GLY A 133 38.42 2.76 -4.43
C GLY A 133 38.50 4.24 -4.77
N SER A 134 38.11 4.59 -6.00
CA SER A 134 38.03 5.98 -6.46
C SER A 134 37.23 6.85 -5.48
N PRO A 135 37.66 8.09 -5.21
CA PRO A 135 36.90 9.02 -4.38
C PRO A 135 35.56 9.39 -5.01
N ASP A 136 35.38 9.23 -6.31
CA ASP A 136 34.21 9.73 -7.03
C ASP A 136 33.00 8.80 -6.88
N VAL A 137 31.82 9.41 -6.73
CA VAL A 137 30.55 8.69 -6.75
C VAL A 137 30.30 8.22 -8.17
N CYS A 138 30.06 6.92 -8.34
CA CYS A 138 29.76 6.33 -9.64
C CYS A 138 28.52 6.99 -10.26
N ASP A 139 28.62 7.30 -11.55
CA ASP A 139 27.52 7.82 -12.34
C ASP A 139 26.37 6.79 -12.45
N LYS A 140 25.14 7.31 -12.58
CA LYS A 140 23.92 6.50 -12.63
C LYS A 140 23.92 5.50 -13.79
N ASP A 141 24.45 5.85 -14.96
CA ASP A 141 24.44 4.96 -16.13
C ASP A 141 25.47 3.85 -16.00
N ALA A 142 26.63 4.15 -15.41
CA ALA A 142 27.62 3.15 -15.06
C ALA A 142 27.07 2.15 -14.02
N LEU A 143 26.38 2.66 -12.99
CA LEU A 143 25.69 1.82 -11.99
C LEU A 143 24.61 0.93 -12.63
N LYS A 144 23.80 1.49 -13.54
CA LYS A 144 22.77 0.74 -14.28
C LYS A 144 23.39 -0.37 -15.14
N SER A 145 24.46 -0.05 -15.87
CA SER A 145 25.18 -1.02 -16.70
C SER A 145 25.78 -2.16 -15.85
N ALA A 146 26.40 -1.83 -14.72
CA ALA A 146 26.95 -2.81 -13.79
C ALA A 146 25.87 -3.74 -13.22
N LEU A 147 24.74 -3.18 -12.75
CA LEU A 147 23.61 -3.94 -12.23
C LEU A 147 23.02 -4.86 -13.30
N GLY A 148 22.85 -4.37 -14.53
CA GLY A 148 22.32 -5.14 -15.66
C GLY A 148 23.18 -6.32 -16.11
N LYS A 149 24.49 -6.32 -15.81
CA LYS A 149 25.39 -7.46 -16.08
C LYS A 149 25.27 -8.58 -15.05
N LEU A 150 24.66 -8.33 -13.88
CA LEU A 150 24.55 -9.33 -12.82
C LEU A 150 23.39 -10.29 -13.12
N LYS A 151 23.69 -11.55 -13.46
CA LYS A 151 22.66 -12.60 -13.65
C LYS A 151 21.66 -12.66 -12.49
N LYS A 152 22.15 -12.53 -11.25
CA LYS A 152 21.30 -12.59 -10.05
C LYS A 152 20.31 -11.44 -9.96
N TRP A 153 20.65 -10.26 -10.49
CA TRP A 153 19.73 -9.12 -10.53
C TRP A 153 18.46 -9.43 -11.35
N HIS A 154 18.62 -10.05 -12.52
CA HIS A 154 17.49 -10.45 -13.38
C HIS A 154 16.54 -11.43 -12.70
N GLU A 155 17.04 -12.30 -11.83
CA GLU A 155 16.21 -13.22 -11.03
C GLU A 155 15.48 -12.51 -9.88
N VAL A 156 16.15 -11.54 -9.24
CA VAL A 156 15.66 -10.89 -8.03
C VAL A 156 14.67 -9.79 -8.34
N ARG A 157 14.85 -9.04 -9.43
CA ARG A 157 14.00 -7.88 -9.77
C ARG A 157 12.51 -8.24 -9.84
N LEU A 158 12.16 -9.42 -10.36
CA LEU A 158 10.78 -9.91 -10.45
C LEU A 158 10.14 -10.17 -9.08
N LYS A 159 10.94 -10.33 -8.02
CA LYS A 159 10.48 -10.59 -6.65
C LYS A 159 10.39 -9.31 -5.79
N LEU A 160 10.91 -8.19 -6.29
CA LEU A 160 10.99 -6.94 -5.52
C LEU A 160 9.72 -6.10 -5.54
N GLY A 161 8.76 -6.43 -6.42
CA GLY A 161 7.44 -5.79 -6.48
C GLY A 161 6.60 -6.01 -5.21
N GLU A 162 6.99 -6.96 -4.36
CA GLU A 162 6.35 -7.24 -3.08
C GLU A 162 7.35 -7.17 -1.91
N MET A 163 6.84 -6.83 -0.73
CA MET A 163 7.64 -6.80 0.51
C MET A 163 7.90 -8.22 1.03
N ARG A 164 9.08 -8.79 0.73
CA ARG A 164 9.45 -10.16 1.15
C ARG A 164 10.88 -10.20 1.70
N LYS A 165 11.06 -10.71 2.92
CA LYS A 165 12.40 -10.88 3.56
C LYS A 165 13.38 -11.70 2.70
N ALA A 166 12.89 -12.72 2.00
CA ALA A 166 13.71 -13.52 1.09
C ALA A 166 14.25 -12.68 -0.08
N ALA A 167 13.44 -11.77 -0.64
CA ALA A 167 13.88 -10.87 -1.70
C ALA A 167 14.91 -9.86 -1.20
N GLN A 168 14.80 -9.40 0.06
CA GLN A 168 15.78 -8.52 0.70
C GLN A 168 17.15 -9.22 0.86
N ALA A 169 17.15 -10.47 1.34
CA ALA A 169 18.38 -11.25 1.49
C ALA A 169 19.05 -11.53 0.13
N ASP A 170 18.27 -11.88 -0.90
CA ASP A 170 18.79 -12.05 -2.25
C ASP A 170 19.30 -10.73 -2.85
N LEU A 171 18.61 -9.61 -2.59
CA LEU A 171 19.04 -8.28 -3.00
C LEU A 171 20.36 -7.89 -2.34
N CYS A 172 20.54 -8.16 -1.05
CA CYS A 172 21.81 -7.92 -0.36
C CYS A 172 22.98 -8.59 -1.10
N LYS A 173 22.80 -9.84 -1.57
CA LYS A 173 23.81 -10.55 -2.38
C LYS A 173 24.08 -9.85 -3.71
N VAL A 174 23.04 -9.36 -4.38
CA VAL A 174 23.19 -8.57 -5.62
C VAL A 174 23.99 -7.30 -5.38
N VAL A 175 23.68 -6.55 -4.31
CA VAL A 175 24.41 -5.32 -4.00
C VAL A 175 25.88 -5.64 -3.69
N CYS A 176 26.19 -6.73 -2.96
CA CYS A 176 27.58 -7.15 -2.75
C CYS A 176 28.34 -7.43 -4.06
N GLN A 177 27.66 -8.03 -5.05
CA GLN A 177 28.25 -8.33 -6.36
C GLN A 177 28.55 -7.09 -7.21
N LEU A 178 27.98 -5.92 -6.90
CA LEU A 178 28.28 -4.67 -7.62
C LEU A 178 29.75 -4.26 -7.48
N ALA A 179 30.37 -4.51 -6.32
CA ALA A 179 31.81 -4.30 -6.16
C ALA A 179 32.61 -5.33 -6.94
N GLU A 180 32.41 -6.61 -6.61
CA GLU A 180 33.26 -7.71 -7.09
C GLU A 180 33.19 -7.89 -8.62
N LYS A 181 31.99 -7.74 -9.20
CA LYS A 181 31.75 -8.01 -10.63
C LYS A 181 31.41 -6.77 -11.43
N GLY A 182 30.82 -5.77 -10.78
CA GLY A 182 30.45 -4.50 -11.41
C GLY A 182 31.58 -3.47 -11.38
N GLY A 183 32.61 -3.65 -10.56
CA GLY A 183 33.68 -2.68 -10.37
C GLY A 183 33.22 -1.38 -9.69
N ILE A 184 32.06 -1.39 -9.03
CA ILE A 184 31.49 -0.20 -8.38
C ILE A 184 32.10 -0.07 -6.98
N THR A 185 32.78 1.05 -6.71
CA THR A 185 33.39 1.31 -5.40
C THR A 185 32.54 2.21 -4.51
N ARG A 186 31.87 3.21 -5.11
CA ARG A 186 31.09 4.23 -4.41
C ARG A 186 29.86 4.61 -5.23
N PHE A 187 28.68 4.69 -4.62
CA PHE A 187 27.45 5.08 -5.33
C PHE A 187 26.41 5.69 -4.37
N LYS A 188 25.43 6.39 -4.93
CA LYS A 188 24.31 6.96 -4.19
C LYS A 188 23.14 5.99 -4.11
N PHE A 189 22.60 5.76 -2.91
CA PHE A 189 21.45 4.86 -2.71
C PHE A 189 20.24 5.28 -3.56
N GLY A 190 19.95 6.58 -3.64
CA GLY A 190 18.82 7.09 -4.43
C GLY A 190 18.89 6.72 -5.92
N ASP A 191 20.09 6.65 -6.48
CA ASP A 191 20.29 6.28 -7.89
C ASP A 191 20.08 4.78 -8.09
N LEU A 192 20.63 3.94 -7.19
CA LEU A 192 20.37 2.50 -7.18
C LEU A 192 18.86 2.22 -7.06
N ALA A 193 18.20 2.81 -6.07
CA ALA A 193 16.77 2.63 -5.82
C ALA A 193 15.93 3.09 -7.03
N LYS A 194 16.32 4.18 -7.71
CA LYS A 194 15.64 4.63 -8.92
C LYS A 194 15.77 3.62 -10.06
N ILE A 195 16.98 3.14 -10.35
CA ILE A 195 17.21 2.12 -11.39
C ILE A 195 16.36 0.87 -11.12
N MET A 196 16.37 0.39 -9.87
CA MET A 196 15.60 -0.80 -9.48
C MET A 196 14.10 -0.59 -9.68
N LYS A 197 13.55 0.56 -9.26
CA LYS A 197 12.12 0.86 -9.45
C LYS A 197 11.75 0.90 -10.93
N ASP A 198 12.55 1.57 -11.74
CA ASP A 198 12.30 1.71 -13.17
C ASP A 198 12.31 0.34 -13.85
N GLU A 199 13.31 -0.51 -13.57
CA GLU A 199 13.39 -1.85 -14.15
C GLU A 199 12.29 -2.81 -13.69
N VAL A 200 11.91 -2.78 -12.40
CA VAL A 200 10.83 -3.62 -11.89
C VAL A 200 9.49 -3.21 -12.48
N ARG A 201 9.21 -1.90 -12.60
CA ARG A 201 8.01 -1.40 -13.27
C ARG A 201 7.95 -1.82 -14.73
N SER A 202 9.06 -1.71 -15.46
CA SER A 202 9.12 -2.17 -16.86
C SER A 202 8.93 -3.68 -17.00
N ALA A 203 9.34 -4.47 -16.00
CA ALA A 203 9.16 -5.93 -15.99
C ALA A 203 7.79 -6.39 -15.45
N SER A 204 7.00 -5.49 -14.87
CA SER A 204 5.69 -5.79 -14.27
C SER A 204 4.64 -4.75 -14.69
N PRO A 205 4.30 -4.68 -16.00
CA PRO A 205 3.36 -3.69 -16.53
C PRO A 205 1.92 -3.89 -16.01
N GLU A 206 1.58 -5.10 -15.55
CA GLU A 206 0.23 -5.49 -15.12
C GLU A 206 0.04 -5.43 -13.60
N HIS A 207 0.62 -4.46 -12.90
CA HIS A 207 0.18 -4.30 -11.52
C HIS A 207 -1.24 -3.72 -11.50
N PRO A 208 -2.19 -4.41 -10.86
CA PRO A 208 -3.50 -3.84 -10.64
C PRO A 208 -3.27 -2.52 -9.92
N VAL A 209 -3.82 -1.44 -10.48
CA VAL A 209 -4.17 -0.26 -9.69
C VAL A 209 -4.76 -0.84 -8.41
N VAL A 210 -4.18 -0.50 -7.26
CA VAL A 210 -4.86 -0.75 -5.99
C VAL A 210 -6.08 0.15 -6.08
N GLU A 211 -7.13 -0.36 -6.73
CA GLU A 211 -8.48 0.12 -6.56
C GLU A 211 -8.63 0.28 -5.07
N ASP A 212 -9.13 1.45 -4.69
CA ASP A 212 -9.26 1.90 -3.32
C ASP A 212 -9.59 0.72 -2.40
N ASP A 213 -9.02 0.67 -1.19
CA ASP A 213 -9.33 -0.32 -0.13
C ASP A 213 -10.76 -0.09 0.38
N ASP A 214 -11.67 -0.20 -0.58
CA ASP A 214 -13.09 -0.09 -0.59
C ASP A 214 -13.64 -1.46 -0.99
N GLY A 215 -12.92 -2.51 -0.55
CA GLY A 215 -13.40 -3.88 -0.62
C GLY A 215 -14.79 -4.00 -0.01
N PHE A 216 -15.16 -3.11 0.91
CA PHE A 216 -16.52 -2.91 1.39
C PHE A 216 -17.47 -2.44 0.28
N ASN A 217 -17.28 -1.27 -0.37
CA ASN A 217 -18.24 -0.86 -1.40
C ASN A 217 -18.21 -1.81 -2.60
N GLN A 218 -17.05 -2.39 -2.96
CA GLN A 218 -17.00 -3.38 -4.03
C GLN A 218 -17.81 -4.65 -3.70
N PHE A 219 -17.71 -5.15 -2.47
CA PHE A 219 -18.54 -6.27 -2.01
C PHE A 219 -20.02 -5.88 -1.98
N ALA A 220 -20.34 -4.76 -1.36
CA ALA A 220 -21.72 -4.32 -1.17
C ALA A 220 -22.40 -3.96 -2.50
N GLN A 221 -21.72 -3.31 -3.44
CA GLN A 221 -22.21 -3.05 -4.80
C GLN A 221 -22.43 -4.33 -5.60
N ARG A 222 -21.55 -5.33 -5.44
CA ARG A 222 -21.74 -6.63 -6.10
C ARG A 222 -22.96 -7.37 -5.52
N LEU A 223 -23.11 -7.38 -4.21
CA LEU A 223 -24.26 -7.96 -3.54
C LEU A 223 -25.56 -7.23 -3.96
N ASP A 224 -25.55 -5.89 -3.97
CA ASP A 224 -26.68 -5.06 -4.43
C ASP A 224 -27.05 -5.36 -5.89
N LYS A 225 -26.06 -5.41 -6.79
CA LYS A 225 -26.29 -5.78 -8.20
C LYS A 225 -26.94 -7.16 -8.31
N THR A 226 -26.49 -8.13 -7.51
CA THR A 226 -27.05 -9.49 -7.46
C THR A 226 -28.51 -9.44 -7.01
N PHE A 227 -28.78 -8.70 -5.94
CA PHE A 227 -30.11 -8.66 -5.37
C PHE A 227 -31.06 -7.88 -6.27
N LYS A 228 -30.61 -6.82 -6.94
CA LYS A 228 -31.37 -6.14 -7.99
C LYS A 228 -31.75 -7.07 -9.12
N THR A 229 -30.84 -7.94 -9.59
CA THR A 229 -31.22 -8.95 -10.61
C THR A 229 -32.28 -9.94 -10.13
N LEU A 230 -32.38 -10.16 -8.81
CA LEU A 230 -33.32 -11.10 -8.19
C LEU A 230 -34.61 -10.41 -7.68
N LYS A 231 -34.62 -9.08 -7.47
CA LYS A 231 -35.70 -8.29 -6.83
C LYS A 231 -36.85 -7.95 -7.79
N TYR A 232 -36.58 -7.83 -9.10
CA TYR A 232 -37.56 -7.33 -10.08
C TYR A 232 -38.37 -8.42 -10.79
N ASP A 233 -38.21 -9.69 -10.43
CA ASP A 233 -38.96 -10.81 -11.02
C ASP A 233 -39.62 -11.60 -9.89
N THR A 234 -40.96 -11.55 -9.86
CA THR A 234 -41.84 -12.07 -8.80
C THR A 234 -42.08 -13.57 -8.88
N THR A 235 -41.29 -14.31 -9.65
CA THR A 235 -41.40 -15.77 -9.69
C THR A 235 -40.86 -16.42 -8.42
N ASP A 236 -41.61 -17.38 -7.87
CA ASP A 236 -41.22 -18.18 -6.68
C ASP A 236 -39.80 -18.77 -6.80
N LYS A 237 -39.34 -19.03 -8.02
CA LYS A 237 -38.03 -19.61 -8.33
C LYS A 237 -36.86 -18.67 -8.00
N LEU A 238 -36.95 -17.38 -8.32
CA LEU A 238 -35.85 -16.44 -8.06
C LEU A 238 -35.79 -16.07 -6.58
N TRP A 239 -36.94 -15.99 -5.91
CA TRP A 239 -37.00 -15.87 -4.46
C TRP A 239 -36.32 -17.08 -3.78
N GLN A 240 -36.61 -18.31 -4.22
CA GLN A 240 -35.92 -19.51 -3.69
C GLN A 240 -34.41 -19.49 -3.95
N ILE A 241 -33.96 -19.00 -5.12
CA ILE A 241 -32.53 -18.85 -5.42
C ILE A 241 -31.88 -17.84 -4.46
N ARG A 242 -32.57 -16.72 -4.19
CA ARG A 242 -32.10 -15.71 -3.25
C ARG A 242 -32.00 -16.26 -1.82
N GLU A 243 -33.05 -16.90 -1.31
CA GLU A 243 -33.05 -17.50 0.03
C GLU A 243 -31.99 -18.59 0.14
N GLY A 244 -31.84 -19.42 -0.89
CA GLY A 244 -30.79 -20.43 -0.97
C GLY A 244 -29.40 -19.81 -0.95
N PHE A 245 -29.20 -18.68 -1.62
CA PHE A 245 -27.94 -17.94 -1.61
C PHE A 245 -27.64 -17.35 -0.24
N LEU A 246 -28.59 -16.65 0.39
CA LEU A 246 -28.45 -16.09 1.74
C LEU A 246 -28.09 -17.19 2.75
N LYS A 247 -28.86 -18.28 2.75
CA LYS A 247 -28.60 -19.44 3.61
C LYS A 247 -27.21 -20.02 3.38
N GLN A 248 -26.78 -20.15 2.13
CA GLN A 248 -25.46 -20.69 1.82
C GLN A 248 -24.33 -19.80 2.36
N ILE A 249 -24.46 -18.47 2.30
CA ILE A 249 -23.47 -17.56 2.89
C ILE A 249 -23.43 -17.73 4.42
N HIS A 250 -24.57 -17.81 5.09
CA HIS A 250 -24.62 -18.12 6.53
C HIS A 250 -23.93 -19.45 6.85
N ASP A 251 -24.26 -20.53 6.14
CA ASP A 251 -23.64 -21.85 6.32
C ASP A 251 -22.12 -21.82 6.08
N ASP A 252 -21.63 -20.93 5.22
CA ASP A 252 -20.21 -20.79 4.92
C ASP A 252 -19.48 -19.90 5.95
N ILE A 253 -20.16 -18.91 6.53
CA ILE A 253 -19.67 -18.18 7.71
C ILE A 253 -19.46 -19.16 8.87
N ASP A 254 -20.41 -20.06 9.14
CA ASP A 254 -20.31 -21.05 10.21
C ASP A 254 -19.15 -22.05 10.02
N LYS A 255 -18.71 -22.27 8.78
CA LYS A 255 -17.57 -23.14 8.45
C LYS A 255 -16.22 -22.43 8.55
N LEU A 256 -16.19 -21.10 8.78
CA LEU A 256 -14.93 -20.38 8.96
C LEU A 256 -14.22 -20.92 10.20
N ASN A 257 -12.90 -21.11 10.10
CA ASN A 257 -12.06 -21.52 11.22
C ASN A 257 -11.75 -20.32 12.14
N CYS A 258 -12.76 -19.81 12.83
CA CYS A 258 -12.66 -18.75 13.82
C CYS A 258 -13.54 -19.08 15.04
N GLY A 259 -13.42 -18.29 16.11
CA GLY A 259 -14.23 -18.50 17.32
C GLY A 259 -15.65 -17.94 17.18
N ASP A 260 -16.58 -18.44 18.01
CA ASP A 260 -18.02 -18.13 17.94
C ASP A 260 -18.33 -16.62 17.90
N GLN A 261 -17.63 -15.81 18.71
CA GLN A 261 -17.80 -14.35 18.71
C GLN A 261 -17.41 -13.68 17.38
N VAL A 262 -16.56 -14.33 16.59
CA VAL A 262 -16.20 -13.86 15.25
C VAL A 262 -17.28 -14.29 14.25
N HIS A 263 -17.84 -15.50 14.38
CA HIS A 263 -18.97 -15.93 13.55
C HIS A 263 -20.18 -15.02 13.74
N GLU A 264 -20.63 -14.82 14.97
CA GLU A 264 -21.78 -13.97 15.32
C GLU A 264 -21.63 -12.56 14.73
N ARG A 265 -20.45 -11.96 14.90
CA ARG A 265 -20.19 -10.62 14.35
C ARG A 265 -20.19 -10.59 12.82
N ILE A 266 -19.64 -11.59 12.14
CA ILE A 266 -19.66 -11.65 10.67
C ILE A 266 -21.09 -11.85 10.16
N HIS A 267 -21.91 -12.63 10.87
CA HIS A 267 -23.35 -12.76 10.59
C HIS A 267 -24.07 -11.41 10.72
N ASP A 268 -23.86 -10.70 11.83
CA ASP A 268 -24.44 -9.36 12.05
C ASP A 268 -24.02 -8.37 10.95
N GLU A 269 -22.72 -8.37 10.60
CA GLU A 269 -22.18 -7.54 9.53
C GLU A 269 -22.83 -7.84 8.16
N PHE A 270 -23.00 -9.12 7.83
CA PHE A 270 -23.62 -9.54 6.57
C PHE A 270 -25.12 -9.19 6.53
N GLN A 271 -25.84 -9.50 7.62
CA GLN A 271 -27.26 -9.23 7.77
C GLN A 271 -27.58 -7.75 7.62
N GLU A 272 -26.80 -6.88 8.26
CA GLU A 272 -26.98 -5.44 8.18
C GLU A 272 -26.84 -4.93 6.74
N ILE A 273 -25.86 -5.43 5.97
CA ILE A 273 -25.69 -5.07 4.55
C ILE A 273 -26.88 -5.55 3.72
N VAL A 274 -27.35 -6.77 3.97
CA VAL A 274 -28.53 -7.35 3.31
C VAL A 274 -29.78 -6.48 3.56
N GLU A 275 -30.00 -6.04 4.81
CA GLU A 275 -31.12 -5.18 5.17
C GLU A 275 -31.11 -3.84 4.43
N PHE A 276 -29.96 -3.19 4.30
CA PHE A 276 -29.83 -1.95 3.50
C PHE A 276 -30.23 -2.17 2.03
N ILE A 277 -29.77 -3.28 1.44
CA ILE A 277 -30.06 -3.62 0.04
C ILE A 277 -31.55 -3.95 -0.14
N GLU A 278 -32.14 -4.67 0.81
CA GLU A 278 -33.57 -5.00 0.80
C GLU A 278 -34.45 -3.75 0.89
N ALA A 279 -34.09 -2.84 1.79
CA ALA A 279 -34.75 -1.56 1.99
C ALA A 279 -34.55 -0.58 0.81
N ASP A 280 -33.70 -0.91 -0.17
CA ASP A 280 -33.27 -0.01 -1.27
C ASP A 280 -32.67 1.30 -0.75
N GLU A 281 -32.01 1.22 0.41
CA GLU A 281 -31.33 2.34 1.05
C GLU A 281 -29.89 2.48 0.51
N GLU A 282 -29.36 3.71 0.55
CA GLU A 282 -27.96 3.95 0.21
C GLU A 282 -27.06 3.21 1.20
N LEU A 283 -26.16 2.37 0.67
CA LEU A 283 -25.22 1.60 1.49
C LEU A 283 -24.38 2.54 2.36
N PRO A 284 -24.28 2.30 3.68
CA PRO A 284 -23.52 3.17 4.57
C PRO A 284 -22.04 3.07 4.24
N SER A 285 -21.29 4.16 4.37
CA SER A 285 -19.83 4.06 4.34
C SER A 285 -19.34 3.09 5.43
N GLN A 286 -18.17 2.51 5.21
CA GLN A 286 -17.60 1.57 6.18
C GLN A 286 -17.48 2.15 7.61
N ALA A 287 -17.23 3.45 7.74
CA ALA A 287 -17.19 4.11 9.05
C ALA A 287 -18.56 4.20 9.72
N GLN A 288 -19.62 4.42 8.94
CA GLN A 288 -21.00 4.41 9.41
C GLN A 288 -21.43 3.00 9.83
N LEU A 289 -21.11 1.97 9.02
CA LEU A 289 -21.40 0.58 9.36
C LEU A 289 -20.70 0.13 10.65
N ALA A 290 -19.38 0.41 10.77
CA ALA A 290 -18.63 0.11 11.99
C ALA A 290 -19.22 0.77 13.24
N LYS A 291 -19.68 2.03 13.10
CA LYS A 291 -20.33 2.77 14.18
C LYS A 291 -21.69 2.15 14.56
N ARG A 292 -22.49 1.71 13.58
CA ARG A 292 -23.81 1.11 13.80
C ARG A 292 -23.69 -0.23 14.52
N LEU A 293 -22.74 -1.06 14.09
CA LEU A 293 -22.43 -2.36 14.70
C LEU A 293 -21.61 -2.25 16.00
N LYS A 294 -21.18 -1.04 16.38
CA LYS A 294 -20.35 -0.77 17.57
C LYS A 294 -19.04 -1.55 17.61
N ILE A 295 -18.40 -1.71 16.45
CA ILE A 295 -17.13 -2.42 16.31
C ILE A 295 -16.02 -1.51 15.76
N PRO A 296 -14.74 -1.77 16.06
CA PRO A 296 -13.65 -1.01 15.47
C PRO A 296 -13.60 -1.17 13.95
N LYS A 297 -13.32 -0.08 13.21
CA LYS A 297 -13.17 -0.11 11.74
C LYS A 297 -12.18 -1.17 11.25
N ASN A 298 -11.10 -1.42 11.99
CA ASN A 298 -10.12 -2.43 11.64
C ASN A 298 -10.67 -3.87 11.75
N THR A 299 -11.59 -4.10 12.68
CA THR A 299 -12.28 -5.38 12.84
C THR A 299 -13.21 -5.61 11.66
N LEU A 300 -14.08 -4.64 11.35
CA LEU A 300 -14.94 -4.67 10.17
C LEU A 300 -14.14 -4.90 8.88
N ASN A 301 -12.99 -4.24 8.72
CA ASN A 301 -12.09 -4.44 7.57
C ASN A 301 -11.60 -5.88 7.42
N ARG A 302 -11.28 -6.55 8.53
CA ARG A 302 -10.82 -7.93 8.52
C ARG A 302 -11.98 -8.87 8.18
N ASP A 303 -13.13 -8.62 8.75
CA ASP A 303 -14.32 -9.46 8.64
C ASP A 303 -14.93 -9.34 7.23
N MET A 304 -14.96 -8.13 6.64
CA MET A 304 -15.29 -7.90 5.23
C MET A 304 -14.36 -8.63 4.25
N LYS A 305 -13.07 -8.80 4.57
CA LYS A 305 -12.17 -9.61 3.73
C LYS A 305 -12.56 -11.08 3.70
N LEU A 306 -13.06 -11.61 4.82
CA LEU A 306 -13.56 -12.99 4.90
C LEU A 306 -14.85 -13.14 4.09
N LEU A 307 -15.81 -12.23 4.28
CA LEU A 307 -17.06 -12.23 3.49
C LEU A 307 -16.79 -12.15 1.99
N ARG A 308 -15.84 -11.31 1.58
CA ARG A 308 -15.43 -11.21 0.17
C ARG A 308 -14.87 -12.53 -0.37
N GLN A 309 -14.02 -13.21 0.39
CA GLN A 309 -13.47 -14.52 0.00
C GLN A 309 -14.57 -15.58 -0.13
N LEU A 310 -15.54 -15.59 0.79
CA LEU A 310 -16.69 -16.49 0.71
C LEU A 310 -17.52 -16.22 -0.55
N PHE A 311 -17.77 -14.94 -0.86
CA PHE A 311 -18.52 -14.52 -2.03
C PHE A 311 -17.81 -14.89 -3.35
N ASP A 312 -16.50 -14.59 -3.45
CA ASP A 312 -15.71 -14.83 -4.66
C ASP A 312 -15.60 -16.32 -5.02
N ASN A 313 -15.56 -17.21 -4.03
CA ASN A 313 -15.49 -18.66 -4.23
C ASN A 313 -16.78 -19.28 -4.79
N LYS A 314 -17.91 -18.58 -4.69
CA LYS A 314 -19.25 -19.14 -4.94
C LYS A 314 -20.03 -18.43 -6.04
N TRP A 315 -19.62 -17.21 -6.37
CA TRP A 315 -20.24 -16.36 -7.39
C TRP A 315 -20.42 -17.04 -8.75
N THR A 316 -19.52 -17.95 -9.12
CA THR A 316 -19.58 -18.71 -10.38
C THR A 316 -20.86 -19.54 -10.56
N MET A 317 -21.55 -19.92 -9.48
CA MET A 317 -22.81 -20.67 -9.57
C MET A 317 -24.01 -19.77 -9.91
N VAL A 318 -24.09 -18.56 -9.35
CA VAL A 318 -25.22 -17.64 -9.57
C VAL A 318 -25.18 -17.05 -10.99
N ASP A 319 -23.99 -16.70 -11.47
CA ASP A 319 -23.79 -16.21 -12.85
C ASP A 319 -24.22 -17.24 -13.92
N ASN A 320 -24.06 -18.55 -13.62
CA ASN A 320 -24.49 -19.61 -14.52
C ASN A 320 -26.01 -19.80 -14.50
N LEU A 321 -26.66 -19.63 -13.34
CA LEU A 321 -28.11 -19.74 -13.22
C LEU A 321 -28.86 -18.59 -13.90
N GLY A 322 -28.34 -17.36 -13.83
CA GLY A 322 -28.93 -16.20 -14.51
C GLY A 322 -28.86 -16.28 -16.04
N LYS A 323 -27.80 -16.90 -16.59
CA LYS A 323 -27.65 -17.10 -18.04
C LYS A 323 -28.61 -18.15 -18.63
N HIS A 324 -29.02 -19.13 -17.83
CA HIS A 324 -29.89 -20.23 -18.28
C HIS A 324 -31.38 -20.01 -17.99
N SER A 325 -31.75 -18.96 -17.25
CA SER A 325 -33.14 -18.62 -16.93
C SER A 325 -33.71 -17.47 -17.78
N LEU A 326 -32.87 -16.83 -18.60
CA LEU A 326 -33.25 -15.78 -19.57
C LEU A 326 -33.41 -16.29 -21.02
N ILE A 327 -33.48 -17.62 -21.21
CA ILE A 327 -33.77 -18.30 -22.49
C ILE A 327 -35.08 -19.06 -22.33
#